data_AF-A0A2K3LZ78-F1
#
_entry.id   AF-A0A2K3LZ78-F1
#
_cell.length_a   1.000
_cell.length_b   1.000
_cell.length_c   1.000
_cell.angle_alpha   90.00
_cell.angle_beta   90.00
_cell.angle_gamma   90.00
#
_symmetry.space_group_name_H-M   'P 1'
#
loop_
_entity.id
_entity.type
_entity.pdbx_description
1 polymer ?
#
loop_
_entity_poly.entity_id
_entity_poly.type
_entity_poly.pdbx_seq_one_letter_code
_entity_poly.pdbx_strand_id
1 'polypeptide(L)'
;EDGSWVGAATKVVRGHSEVVEAEAMGIAAAIESLDRVEHRSVIIEMDNESVVKAVLCRRYPRLYWGQLVRKIRETVDELSDLCSMG
;
A
#
# COMPACT_ATOMS: atom_id res chain seq x y z
N GLU A 1 23.87 6.97 14.05
CA GLU A 1 22.47 6.54 14.00
C GLU A 1 21.74 7.54 13.11
N ASP A 2 21.19 7.08 11.99
CA ASP A 2 20.76 7.97 10.90
C ASP A 2 19.32 8.50 11.11
N GLY A 3 18.77 8.33 12.31
CA GLY A 3 17.41 8.79 12.67
C GLY A 3 16.27 8.08 11.95
N SER A 4 16.54 6.94 11.29
CA SER A 4 15.55 6.12 10.60
C SER A 4 14.73 5.31 11.61
N TRP A 5 13.40 5.44 11.53
CA TRP A 5 12.46 4.64 12.32
C TRP A 5 11.97 3.47 11.47
N VAL A 6 12.21 2.25 11.97
CA VAL A 6 11.68 1.01 11.37
C VAL A 6 10.51 0.55 12.23
N GLY A 7 9.33 0.44 11.62
CA GLY A 7 8.12 -0.06 12.27
C GLY A 7 7.48 -1.18 11.46
N ALA A 8 6.81 -2.11 12.13
CA ALA A 8 6.01 -3.14 11.48
C ALA A 8 4.53 -2.93 11.84
N ALA A 9 3.67 -2.82 10.84
CA ALA A 9 2.23 -2.79 11.01
C ALA A 9 1.64 -4.13 10.56
N THR A 10 1.03 -4.87 11.48
CA THR A 10 0.36 -6.14 11.17
C THR A 10 -1.15 -5.99 11.34
N LYS A 11 -1.91 -6.21 10.25
CA LYS A 11 -3.37 -6.24 10.28
C LYS A 11 -3.85 -7.68 10.08
N VAL A 12 -4.51 -8.24 11.09
CA VAL A 12 -5.18 -9.55 10.96
C VAL A 12 -6.52 -9.34 10.27
N VAL A 13 -6.68 -9.91 9.07
CA VAL A 13 -7.95 -9.92 8.34
C VAL A 13 -8.61 -11.29 8.47
N ARG A 14 -9.90 -11.33 8.85
CA ARG A 14 -10.68 -12.58 8.95
C ARG A 14 -11.43 -12.83 7.65
N GLY A 15 -11.29 -14.02 7.06
CA GLY A 15 -12.29 -14.57 6.14
C GLY A 15 -12.20 -14.18 4.67
N HIS A 16 -11.01 -13.88 4.13
CA HIS A 16 -10.84 -13.71 2.68
C HIS A 16 -10.46 -15.04 2.04
N SER A 17 -11.14 -15.37 0.93
CA SER A 17 -11.00 -16.65 0.23
C SER A 17 -9.66 -16.81 -0.48
N GLU A 18 -8.90 -15.73 -0.68
CA GLU A 18 -7.63 -15.74 -1.41
C GLU A 18 -6.54 -14.95 -0.67
N VAL A 19 -5.34 -15.53 -0.57
CA VAL A 19 -4.16 -14.90 0.07
C VAL A 19 -3.85 -13.53 -0.53
N VAL A 20 -4.01 -13.37 -1.84
CA VAL A 20 -3.73 -12.10 -2.55
C VAL A 20 -4.61 -10.94 -2.10
N GLU A 21 -5.83 -11.23 -1.64
CA GLU A 21 -6.75 -10.22 -1.14
C GLU A 21 -6.31 -9.71 0.23
N ALA A 22 -5.85 -10.62 1.09
CA ALA A 22 -5.29 -10.26 2.39
C ALA A 22 -4.04 -9.37 2.25
N GLU A 23 -3.16 -9.70 1.30
CA GLU A 23 -1.98 -8.89 0.99
C GLU A 23 -2.36 -7.49 0.51
N ALA A 24 -3.30 -7.39 -0.44
CA ALA A 24 -3.79 -6.11 -0.95
C ALA A 24 -4.39 -5.24 0.17
N MET A 25 -5.15 -5.84 1.10
CA MET A 25 -5.69 -5.15 2.27
C MET A 25 -4.61 -4.69 3.25
N GLY A 26 -3.50 -5.43 3.35
CA GLY A 26 -2.32 -5.04 4.12
C GLY A 26 -1.76 -3.71 3.64
N ILE A 27 -1.57 -3.56 2.32
CA ILE A 27 -1.11 -2.27 1.75
C ILE A 27 -2.12 -1.16 1.98
N ALA A 28 -3.42 -1.40 1.76
CA ALA A 28 -4.43 -0.36 1.97
C ALA A 28 -4.37 0.18 3.40
N ALA A 29 -4.25 -0.71 4.39
CA ALA A 29 -4.12 -0.31 5.79
C ALA A 29 -2.81 0.42 6.08
N ALA A 30 -1.71 0.03 5.44
CA ALA A 30 -0.43 0.73 5.57
C ALA A 30 -0.52 2.16 5.03
N ILE A 31 -1.15 2.34 3.87
CA ILE A 31 -1.37 3.65 3.25
C ILE A 31 -2.30 4.53 4.09
N GLU A 32 -3.42 4.00 4.57
CA GLU A 32 -4.34 4.70 5.49
C GLU A 32 -3.65 5.14 6.79
N SER A 33 -2.57 4.45 7.18
CA SER A 33 -1.80 4.77 8.38
C SER A 33 -0.73 5.83 8.15
N LEU A 34 -0.42 6.20 6.89
CA LEU A 34 0.64 7.15 6.57
C LEU A 34 0.38 8.54 7.16
N ASP A 35 -0.88 8.98 7.25
CA ASP A 35 -1.26 10.26 7.86
C ASP A 35 -0.84 10.36 9.34
N ARG A 36 -0.54 9.22 9.98
CA ARG A 36 -0.12 9.13 11.38
C ARG A 36 1.41 9.08 11.52
N VAL A 37 2.14 9.05 10.42
CA VAL A 37 3.61 8.94 10.41
C VAL A 37 4.18 10.28 9.97
N GLU A 38 4.81 11.02 10.89
CA GLU A 38 5.42 12.34 10.64
C GLU A 38 6.65 12.32 9.70
N HIS A 39 6.97 11.18 9.07
CA HIS A 39 8.18 11.03 8.26
C HIS A 39 7.98 11.37 6.78
N ARG A 40 9.01 12.04 6.22
CA ARG A 40 9.03 12.54 4.83
C ARG A 40 9.14 11.45 3.76
N SER A 41 9.42 10.20 4.12
CA SER A 41 9.55 9.09 3.17
C SER A 41 9.22 7.77 3.85
N VAL A 42 8.32 6.99 3.25
CA VAL A 42 7.93 5.66 3.72
C VAL A 42 8.19 4.65 2.61
N ILE A 43 8.85 3.55 2.97
CA ILE A 43 9.06 2.39 2.10
C ILE A 43 8.13 1.29 2.59
N ILE A 44 7.30 0.75 1.68
CA ILE A 44 6.43 -0.40 1.94
C ILE A 44 7.00 -1.58 1.17
N GLU A 45 7.46 -2.59 1.90
CA GLU A 45 7.95 -3.86 1.33
C GLU A 45 6.81 -4.89 1.27
N MET A 46 6.72 -5.64 0.18
CA MET A 46 5.72 -6.69 -0.02
C MET A 46 6.35 -7.89 -0.73
N ASP A 47 6.06 -9.09 -0.23
CA ASP A 47 6.52 -10.37 -0.77
C ASP A 47 5.62 -10.90 -1.91
N ASN A 48 4.39 -10.39 -2.03
CA ASN A 48 3.47 -10.74 -3.10
C ASN A 48 3.73 -9.97 -4.41
N GLU A 49 4.47 -10.60 -5.32
CA GLU A 49 4.83 -10.03 -6.63
C GLU A 49 3.61 -9.60 -7.48
N SER A 50 2.49 -10.33 -7.38
CA SER A 50 1.29 -10.00 -8.18
C SER A 50 0.68 -8.67 -7.78
N VAL A 51 0.63 -8.40 -6.47
CA VAL A 51 0.14 -7.13 -5.93
C VAL A 51 1.11 -6.00 -6.25
N VAL A 52 2.43 -6.22 -6.06
CA VAL A 52 3.47 -5.25 -6.41
C VAL A 52 3.38 -4.85 -7.89
N LYS A 53 3.28 -5.82 -8.81
CA LYS A 53 3.12 -5.55 -10.24
C LYS A 53 1.82 -4.82 -10.54
N ALA A 54 0.72 -5.16 -9.87
CA ALA A 54 -0.55 -4.48 -10.07
C ALA A 54 -0.47 -2.98 -9.68
N VAL A 55 0.18 -2.65 -8.55
CA VAL A 55 0.43 -1.26 -8.10
C VAL A 55 1.35 -0.52 -9.08
N LEU A 56 2.51 -1.10 -9.38
CA LEU A 56 3.57 -0.40 -10.13
C LEU A 56 3.26 -0.28 -11.62
N CYS A 57 2.70 -1.33 -12.23
CA CYS A 57 2.39 -1.35 -13.66
C CYS A 57 0.99 -0.83 -13.98
N ARG A 58 0.18 -0.44 -12.97
CA ARG A 58 -1.20 0.00 -13.11
C ARG A 58 -2.09 -1.00 -13.88
N ARG A 59 -1.85 -2.30 -13.67
CA ARG A 59 -2.60 -3.40 -14.31
C ARG A 59 -3.40 -4.14 -13.26
N TYR A 60 -4.72 -3.95 -13.30
CA TYR A 60 -5.61 -4.45 -12.26
C TYR A 60 -6.48 -5.58 -12.81
N PRO A 61 -6.47 -6.78 -12.19
CA PRO A 61 -7.45 -7.80 -12.55
C PRO A 61 -8.86 -7.34 -12.17
N ARG A 62 -9.86 -7.86 -12.87
CA ARG A 62 -11.29 -7.60 -12.59
C ARG A 62 -11.79 -8.44 -11.40
N LEU A 63 -11.02 -8.44 -10.32
CA LEU A 63 -11.30 -9.08 -9.05
C LEU A 63 -11.36 -8.00 -7.96
N TYR A 64 -11.93 -8.33 -6.81
CA TYR A 64 -12.06 -7.39 -5.70
C TYR A 64 -10.71 -6.77 -5.29
N TRP A 65 -9.69 -7.60 -5.10
CA TRP A 65 -8.35 -7.12 -4.74
C TRP A 65 -7.74 -6.20 -5.82
N GLY A 66 -8.07 -6.42 -7.10
CA GLY A 66 -7.62 -5.54 -8.18
C GLY A 66 -8.22 -4.13 -8.10
N GLN A 67 -9.49 -4.03 -7.70
CA GLN A 67 -10.11 -2.73 -7.42
C GLN A 67 -9.49 -2.06 -6.19
N LEU A 68 -9.12 -2.84 -5.18
CA LEU A 68 -8.50 -2.36 -3.94
C LEU A 68 -7.10 -1.80 -4.22
N VAL A 69 -6.29 -2.52 -5.00
CA VAL A 69 -4.96 -2.07 -5.47
C VAL A 69 -5.03 -0.84 -6.37
N ARG A 70 -6.08 -0.71 -7.19
CA ARG A 70 -6.29 0.51 -7.98
C ARG A 70 -6.49 1.73 -7.10
N LYS A 71 -7.36 1.65 -6.09
CA LYS A 71 -7.61 2.75 -5.15
C LYS A 71 -6.34 3.15 -4.39
N ILE A 72 -5.58 2.15 -3.94
CA ILE A 72 -4.25 2.32 -3.34
C ILE A 72 -3.37 3.18 -4.27
N ARG A 73 -3.29 2.83 -5.56
CA ARG A 73 -2.43 3.56 -6.50
C ARG A 73 -2.89 4.99 -6.71
N GLU A 74 -4.20 5.21 -6.82
CA GLU A 74 -4.80 6.54 -6.94
C GLU A 74 -4.41 7.42 -5.74
N THR A 75 -4.52 6.91 -4.51
CA THR A 75 -4.09 7.64 -3.30
C THR A 75 -2.57 7.92 -3.29
N VAL A 76 -1.74 6.97 -3.73
CA VAL A 76 -0.29 7.18 -3.80
C VAL A 76 0.07 8.26 -4.82
N ASP A 77 -0.62 8.28 -5.97
CA ASP A 77 -0.43 9.30 -7.00
C ASP A 77 -0.80 10.69 -6.44
N GLU A 78 -1.95 10.82 -5.78
CA GLU A 78 -2.40 12.06 -5.12
C GLU A 78 -1.39 12.58 -4.08
N LEU A 79 -0.86 11.69 -3.22
CA LEU A 79 0.17 12.05 -2.25
C LEU A 79 1.47 12.51 -2.92
N SER A 80 1.86 11.88 -4.03
CA SER A 80 3.07 12.25 -4.77
C SER A 80 2.95 13.62 -5.45
N ASP A 81 1.76 13.96 -5.95
CA ASP A 81 1.48 15.26 -6.55
C ASP A 81 1.49 16.38 -5.49
N LEU A 82 0.94 16.13 -4.30
CA LEU A 82 0.99 17.06 -3.18
C LEU A 82 2.43 17.36 -2.71
N CYS A 83 3.28 16.33 -2.63
CA CYS A 83 4.69 16.51 -2.30
C CYS A 83 5.51 17.24 -3.38
N SER A 84 5.05 17.24 -4.63
CA SER A 84 5.75 17.89 -5.76
C SER A 84 5.42 19.38 -5.91
N MET A 85 4.41 19.88 -5.18
CA MET A 85 3.99 21.29 -5.19
C MET A 85 4.58 22.13 -4.03
N GLY A 86 5.29 21.49 -3.09
CA GLY A 86 5.87 22.11 -1.89
C GLY A 86 7.34 22.50 -2.01
#